data_AF-A0A5M3Z611-F1
#
_entry.id   AF-A0A5M3Z611-F1
#
_cell.length_a   1.000
_cell.length_b   1.000
_cell.length_c   1.000
_cell.angle_alpha   90.00
_cell.angle_beta   90.00
_cell.angle_gamma   90.00
#
_symmetry.space_group_name_H-M   'P 1'
#
loop_
_entity.id
_entity.type
_entity.pdbx_description
1 polymer ?
#
loop_
_entity_poly.entity_id
_entity_poly.type
_entity_poly.pdbx_seq_one_letter_code
_entity_poly.pdbx_strand_id
1 'polypeptide(L)'
;MSLTNPPQVLLFDVFGTVVEWRTSVTNALRSALSTNPSTPADIDYLSLAEEWRKSYSHFTRTFDPTTQPFISVDEHHYTSLTAILARRAPDLAASLSDAQRRDLATCWHRLEPWADSARGLHDLNSRFRTATLSNGNVGLLRDLAAYGALPFGDVVSAEHFGAYKPAPAVYRGAAARFGVEPGQCAMVAAHLHDLKAAKACGLQTIYVARPLEENGDEEAARAEGFVDMWDQIYRHADADGHFRRKDSVFRSFVSADADAEFPAERDRYVLYLAYGCPWAHRTNIVRTLKGLDDIIQLVVLDPELGPDGWFFSGRWGSAERDPLYGFGLLRELYFKADPNYTGRYTIPVLWDKKRETIVNNESSEIIRMFYTAFDALLPPACRESHHPAGGLYPAHLRGEIDAMNEWVYDKINNGVYKTGFATTQEAYDANVYPLFEALDRVEDHLAQPGHQPYLFGEHITEADVRLYTTICRFDVAYYLIFRCNLKMIRHDYPRIDRWYRRLYYDESERTRGGAFKNTTFFWIYKYNYLKALGKRMGGSQTVVPAGPVPDILPREP
;
A
#
# COMPACT_ATOMS: atom_id res chain seq x y z
N MET A 1 -2.17 -0.40 -16.65
CA MET A 1 -2.61 -0.23 -18.06
C MET A 1 -1.77 0.90 -18.64
N SER A 2 -1.13 0.70 -19.78
CA SER A 2 -0.39 1.74 -20.49
C SER A 2 -1.34 2.49 -21.41
N LEU A 3 -1.17 3.81 -21.53
CA LEU A 3 -1.81 4.61 -22.56
C LEU A 3 -1.39 4.09 -23.95
N THR A 4 -2.32 4.04 -24.90
CA THR A 4 -2.10 3.49 -26.25
C THR A 4 -1.06 4.26 -27.07
N ASN A 5 -0.87 5.55 -26.75
CA ASN A 5 0.23 6.39 -27.19
C ASN A 5 0.68 7.26 -26.01
N PRO A 6 1.98 7.26 -25.61
CA PRO A 6 2.45 8.09 -24.52
C PRO A 6 2.17 9.58 -24.78
N PRO A 7 1.57 10.32 -23.81
CA PRO A 7 1.37 11.75 -23.95
C PRO A 7 2.72 12.48 -23.97
N GLN A 8 2.78 13.63 -24.63
CA GLN A 8 3.94 14.52 -24.60
C GLN A 8 3.85 15.51 -23.42
N VAL A 9 2.63 15.89 -23.04
CA VAL A 9 2.36 16.86 -21.97
C VAL A 9 1.36 16.27 -20.97
N LEU A 10 1.70 16.37 -19.68
CA LEU A 10 0.81 16.06 -18.57
C LEU A 10 0.26 17.36 -17.98
N LEU A 11 -1.05 17.52 -18.04
CA LEU A 11 -1.79 18.70 -17.58
C LEU A 11 -2.49 18.35 -16.27
N PHE A 12 -2.10 19.00 -15.18
CA PHE A 12 -2.58 18.66 -13.84
C PHE A 12 -3.68 19.61 -13.39
N ASP A 13 -4.86 19.07 -13.07
CA ASP A 13 -5.70 19.74 -12.07
C ASP A 13 -4.88 19.88 -10.77
N VAL A 14 -4.98 21.01 -10.07
CA VAL A 14 -4.10 21.30 -8.93
C VAL A 14 -4.84 21.12 -7.60
N PHE A 15 -5.95 21.83 -7.42
CA PHE A 15 -6.71 21.79 -6.16
C PHE A 15 -7.33 20.41 -5.97
N GLY A 16 -7.05 19.76 -4.84
CA GLY A 16 -7.56 18.41 -4.54
C GLY A 16 -6.72 17.31 -5.18
N THR A 17 -6.22 17.50 -6.40
CA THR A 17 -5.40 16.49 -7.11
C THR A 17 -3.93 16.49 -6.66
N VAL A 18 -3.31 17.66 -6.57
CA VAL A 18 -1.88 17.83 -6.27
C VAL A 18 -1.67 18.36 -4.86
N VAL A 19 -2.58 19.21 -4.39
CA VAL A 19 -2.58 19.79 -3.04
C VAL A 19 -3.85 19.44 -2.27
N GLU A 20 -3.72 19.25 -0.96
CA GLU A 20 -4.81 18.99 -0.03
C GLU A 20 -5.34 20.34 0.48
N TRP A 21 -6.61 20.65 0.17
CA TRP A 21 -7.19 21.95 0.51
C TRP A 21 -7.94 21.94 1.84
N ARG A 22 -8.57 20.83 2.22
CA ARG A 22 -9.54 20.81 3.32
C ARG A 22 -8.88 21.04 4.66
N THR A 23 -7.80 20.32 4.97
CA THR A 23 -7.03 20.51 6.20
C THR A 23 -6.28 21.84 6.17
N SER A 24 -5.65 22.17 5.03
CA SER A 24 -4.89 23.42 4.86
C SER A 24 -5.75 24.66 5.13
N VAL A 25 -6.92 24.76 4.48
CA VAL A 25 -7.85 25.90 4.62
C VAL A 25 -8.49 25.92 6.01
N THR A 26 -8.89 24.76 6.54
CA THR A 26 -9.47 24.68 7.90
C THR A 26 -8.49 25.17 8.96
N ASN A 27 -7.21 24.78 8.85
CA ASN A 27 -6.18 25.20 9.79
C ASN A 27 -5.84 26.69 9.62
N ALA A 28 -5.79 27.20 8.39
CA ALA A 28 -5.59 28.62 8.14
C ALA A 28 -6.71 29.47 8.75
N LEU A 29 -7.98 29.08 8.55
CA LEU A 29 -9.14 29.73 9.16
C LEU A 29 -9.05 29.71 10.68
N ARG A 30 -8.77 28.54 11.26
CA ARG A 30 -8.63 28.40 12.72
C ARG A 30 -7.52 29.30 13.25
N SER A 31 -6.33 29.24 12.66
CA SER A 31 -5.16 30.01 13.10
C SER A 31 -5.38 31.51 13.02
N ALA A 32 -6.08 31.99 11.99
CA ALA A 32 -6.30 33.41 11.78
C ALA A 32 -7.43 33.98 12.66
N LEU A 33 -8.45 33.17 12.95
CA LEU A 33 -9.69 33.65 13.56
C LEU A 33 -9.82 33.29 15.05
N SER A 34 -9.16 32.22 15.54
CA SER A 34 -9.39 31.73 16.92
C SER A 34 -8.99 32.72 18.02
N THR A 35 -8.10 33.67 17.72
CA THR A 35 -7.64 34.69 18.66
C THR A 35 -8.46 35.97 18.60
N ASN A 36 -9.38 36.10 17.63
CA ASN A 36 -10.25 37.26 17.52
C ASN A 36 -11.38 37.18 18.56
N PRO A 37 -11.56 38.18 19.44
CA PRO A 37 -12.59 38.16 20.49
C PRO A 37 -14.03 38.07 19.96
N SER A 38 -14.26 38.46 18.71
CA SER A 38 -15.57 38.37 18.05
C SER A 38 -15.85 37.00 17.41
N THR A 39 -14.92 36.05 17.53
CA THR A 39 -15.11 34.70 16.98
C THR A 39 -16.09 33.90 17.84
N PRO A 40 -17.17 33.35 17.26
CA PRO A 40 -18.10 32.50 17.98
C PRO A 40 -17.41 31.27 18.58
N ALA A 41 -17.73 30.93 19.83
CA ALA A 41 -17.12 29.81 20.54
C ALA A 41 -17.39 28.44 19.86
N ASP A 42 -18.48 28.35 19.11
CA ASP A 42 -18.97 27.16 18.41
C ASP A 42 -18.69 27.19 16.90
N ILE A 43 -17.82 28.08 16.42
CA ILE A 43 -17.52 28.17 14.98
C ILE A 43 -16.90 26.86 14.46
N ASP A 44 -17.57 26.25 13.48
CA ASP A 44 -17.06 25.08 12.76
C ASP A 44 -16.26 25.53 11.53
N TYR A 45 -14.93 25.56 11.68
CA TYR A 45 -13.99 25.94 10.63
C TYR A 45 -14.00 24.99 9.43
N LEU A 46 -14.25 23.69 9.65
CA LEU A 46 -14.29 22.72 8.56
C LEU A 46 -15.54 22.97 7.70
N SER A 47 -16.70 23.09 8.35
CA SER A 47 -17.94 23.45 7.68
C SER A 47 -17.80 24.76 6.88
N LEU A 48 -17.10 25.77 7.43
CA LEU A 48 -16.84 27.03 6.74
C LEU A 48 -15.96 26.83 5.50
N ALA A 49 -14.86 26.06 5.62
CA ALA A 49 -13.99 25.74 4.49
C ALA A 49 -14.73 24.99 3.37
N GLU A 50 -15.59 24.03 3.72
CA GLU A 50 -16.39 23.27 2.75
C GLU A 50 -17.42 24.14 2.03
N GLU A 51 -18.09 25.04 2.73
CA GLU A 51 -19.01 26.00 2.13
C GLU A 51 -18.29 26.95 1.17
N TRP A 52 -17.10 27.41 1.54
CA TRP A 52 -16.26 28.24 0.69
C TRP A 52 -15.82 27.50 -0.57
N ARG A 53 -15.41 26.23 -0.45
CA ARG A 53 -15.09 25.37 -1.60
C ARG A 53 -16.31 25.12 -2.50
N LYS A 54 -17.50 24.93 -1.92
CA LYS A 54 -18.76 24.79 -2.67
C LYS A 54 -19.08 26.07 -3.45
N SER A 55 -18.88 27.24 -2.86
CA SER A 55 -19.05 28.53 -3.56
C SER A 55 -18.13 28.65 -4.78
N TYR A 56 -16.84 28.34 -4.63
CA TYR A 56 -15.90 28.27 -5.75
C TYR A 56 -16.34 27.28 -6.84
N SER A 57 -16.80 26.09 -6.44
CA SER A 57 -17.24 25.05 -7.37
C SER A 57 -18.48 25.49 -8.15
N HIS A 58 -19.41 26.20 -7.50
CA HIS A 58 -20.57 26.78 -8.16
C HIS A 58 -20.15 27.87 -9.15
N PHE A 59 -19.35 28.84 -8.69
CA PHE A 59 -18.86 29.96 -9.50
C PHE A 59 -18.19 29.50 -10.80
N THR A 60 -17.24 28.57 -10.72
CA THR A 60 -16.51 28.11 -11.90
C THR A 60 -17.38 27.33 -12.88
N ARG A 61 -18.43 26.64 -12.40
CA ARG A 61 -19.33 25.84 -13.24
C ARG A 61 -20.46 26.64 -13.89
N THR A 62 -20.86 27.76 -13.30
CA THR A 62 -21.93 28.62 -13.83
C THR A 62 -21.41 29.83 -14.59
N PHE A 63 -20.10 30.04 -14.61
CA PHE A 63 -19.47 31.10 -15.39
C PHE A 63 -19.67 30.90 -16.90
N ASP A 64 -20.12 31.94 -17.57
CA ASP A 64 -20.28 31.99 -19.01
C ASP A 64 -19.46 33.17 -19.58
N PRO A 65 -18.35 32.90 -20.30
CA PRO A 65 -17.49 33.95 -20.83
C PRO A 65 -18.16 34.82 -21.91
N THR A 66 -19.32 34.41 -22.44
CA THR A 66 -20.06 35.18 -23.45
C THR A 66 -20.94 36.26 -22.83
N THR A 67 -21.27 36.14 -21.54
CA THR A 67 -22.19 37.03 -20.84
C THR A 67 -21.57 37.72 -19.63
N GLN A 68 -20.40 37.27 -19.15
CA GLN A 68 -19.75 37.78 -17.94
C GLN A 68 -18.27 38.12 -18.18
N PRO A 69 -17.74 39.23 -17.63
CA PRO A 69 -16.30 39.47 -17.62
C PRO A 69 -15.60 38.45 -16.71
N PHE A 70 -14.37 38.07 -17.07
CA PHE A 70 -13.57 37.14 -16.27
C PHE A 70 -13.24 37.71 -14.89
N ILE A 71 -13.37 36.89 -13.84
CA ILE A 71 -13.11 37.26 -12.43
C ILE A 71 -12.06 36.32 -11.85
N SER A 72 -10.90 36.82 -11.41
CA SER A 72 -9.89 35.90 -10.84
C SER A 72 -10.43 35.04 -9.69
N VAL A 73 -9.86 33.84 -9.52
CA VAL A 73 -10.25 32.95 -8.42
C VAL A 73 -9.95 33.58 -7.06
N ASP A 74 -8.89 34.39 -6.95
CA ASP A 74 -8.61 35.20 -5.75
C ASP A 74 -9.74 36.20 -5.44
N GLU A 75 -10.22 36.91 -6.44
CA GLU A 75 -11.31 37.88 -6.27
C GLU A 75 -12.61 37.19 -5.85
N HIS A 76 -12.91 36.02 -6.44
CA HIS A 76 -14.04 35.19 -6.01
C HIS A 76 -13.85 34.68 -4.57
N HIS A 77 -12.65 34.20 -4.21
CA HIS A 77 -12.37 33.70 -2.87
C HIS A 77 -12.55 34.79 -1.81
N TYR A 78 -12.01 35.99 -2.05
CA TYR A 78 -12.20 37.15 -1.18
C TYR A 78 -13.69 37.52 -1.05
N THR A 79 -14.41 37.64 -2.17
CA THR A 79 -15.82 38.05 -2.17
C THR A 79 -16.69 37.04 -1.44
N SER A 80 -16.50 35.75 -1.73
CA SER A 80 -17.26 34.66 -1.13
C SER A 80 -16.96 34.47 0.36
N LEU A 81 -15.69 34.57 0.78
CA LEU A 81 -15.32 34.52 2.20
C LEU A 81 -16.01 35.64 2.99
N THR A 82 -15.97 36.86 2.46
CA THR A 82 -16.61 38.02 3.08
C THR A 82 -18.11 37.80 3.25
N ALA A 83 -18.79 37.30 2.21
CA ALA A 83 -20.22 37.00 2.26
C ALA A 83 -20.57 35.85 3.24
N ILE A 84 -19.75 34.79 3.28
CA ILE A 84 -19.93 33.65 4.19
C ILE A 84 -19.77 34.11 5.64
N LEU A 85 -18.72 34.88 5.95
CA LEU A 85 -18.48 35.41 7.29
C LEU A 85 -19.60 36.36 7.72
N ALA A 86 -20.04 37.28 6.85
CA ALA A 86 -21.12 38.20 7.16
C ALA A 86 -22.44 37.48 7.52
N ARG A 87 -22.71 36.33 6.90
CA ARG A 87 -23.89 35.52 7.19
C ARG A 87 -23.74 34.61 8.41
N ARG A 88 -22.57 33.98 8.61
CA ARG A 88 -22.36 32.98 9.67
C ARG A 88 -21.90 33.57 11.00
N ALA A 89 -21.16 34.68 10.95
CA ALA A 89 -20.53 35.30 12.09
C ALA A 89 -20.43 36.83 11.86
N PRO A 90 -21.56 37.55 11.88
CA PRO A 90 -21.61 38.97 11.51
C PRO A 90 -20.68 39.85 12.36
N ASP A 91 -20.57 39.59 13.67
CA ASP A 91 -19.69 40.35 14.57
C ASP A 91 -18.21 40.11 14.25
N LEU A 92 -17.84 38.88 13.91
CA LEU A 92 -16.49 38.55 13.42
C LEU A 92 -16.22 39.22 12.06
N ALA A 93 -17.19 39.18 11.15
CA ALA A 93 -17.04 39.81 9.84
C ALA A 93 -16.84 41.32 9.94
N ALA A 94 -17.52 41.98 10.89
CA ALA A 94 -17.39 43.40 11.18
C ALA A 94 -16.07 43.76 11.88
N SER A 95 -15.50 42.85 12.68
CA SER A 95 -14.23 43.10 13.38
C SER A 95 -12.99 42.94 12.48
N LEU A 96 -13.11 42.22 11.36
CA LEU A 96 -12.01 42.03 10.40
C LEU A 96 -11.88 43.23 9.46
N SER A 97 -10.68 43.80 9.39
CA SER A 97 -10.31 44.79 8.38
C SER A 97 -10.26 44.17 6.97
N ASP A 98 -10.31 45.04 5.95
CA ASP A 98 -10.19 44.58 4.56
C ASP A 98 -8.89 43.82 4.30
N ALA A 99 -7.78 44.31 4.86
CA ALA A 99 -6.47 43.68 4.74
C ALA A 99 -6.45 42.27 5.36
N GLN A 100 -7.09 42.08 6.52
CA GLN A 100 -7.19 40.76 7.15
C GLN A 100 -8.05 39.79 6.34
N ARG A 101 -9.15 40.26 5.75
CA ARG A 101 -9.99 39.42 4.86
C ARG A 101 -9.24 39.01 3.60
N ARG A 102 -8.45 39.92 3.01
CA ARG A 102 -7.59 39.60 1.85
C ARG A 102 -6.50 38.61 2.22
N ASP A 103 -5.78 38.83 3.32
CA ASP A 103 -4.76 37.91 3.79
C ASP A 103 -5.32 36.51 4.02
N LEU A 104 -6.49 36.41 4.67
CA LEU A 104 -7.18 35.15 4.89
C LEU A 104 -7.61 34.49 3.57
N ALA A 105 -8.08 35.26 2.58
CA ALA A 105 -8.38 34.76 1.24
C ALA A 105 -7.13 34.17 0.54
N THR A 106 -5.94 34.72 0.78
CA THR A 106 -4.70 34.18 0.20
C THR A 106 -4.25 32.84 0.79
N CYS A 107 -4.94 32.27 1.79
CA CYS A 107 -4.59 30.95 2.30
C CYS A 107 -4.64 29.85 1.22
N TRP A 108 -5.44 30.05 0.17
CA TRP A 108 -5.49 29.18 -1.02
C TRP A 108 -4.20 29.16 -1.84
N HIS A 109 -3.27 30.09 -1.60
CA HIS A 109 -1.92 30.09 -2.18
C HIS A 109 -0.94 29.18 -1.42
N ARG A 110 -1.31 28.72 -0.22
CA ARG A 110 -0.45 27.98 0.70
C ARG A 110 -1.14 26.70 1.17
N LEU A 111 -1.39 25.81 0.23
CA LEU A 111 -1.99 24.50 0.47
C LEU A 111 -0.91 23.44 0.49
N GLU A 112 -0.96 22.55 1.50
CA GLU A 112 -0.01 21.45 1.61
C GLU A 112 -0.14 20.51 0.41
N PRO A 113 0.97 20.15 -0.26
CA PRO A 113 0.93 19.12 -1.29
C PRO A 113 0.63 17.75 -0.68
N TRP A 114 -0.01 16.87 -1.45
CA TRP A 114 -0.01 15.46 -1.08
C TRP A 114 1.43 14.93 -1.01
N ALA A 115 1.69 13.98 -0.09
CA ALA A 115 3.05 13.52 0.22
C ALA A 115 3.83 12.96 -0.99
N ASP A 116 3.13 12.49 -2.01
CA ASP A 116 3.66 11.97 -3.26
C ASP A 116 3.83 13.03 -4.36
N SER A 117 3.14 14.18 -4.28
CA SER A 117 3.02 15.14 -5.38
C SER A 117 4.36 15.71 -5.85
N ALA A 118 5.18 16.25 -4.95
CA ALA A 118 6.44 16.90 -5.34
C ALA A 118 7.43 15.90 -5.97
N ARG A 119 7.58 14.71 -5.36
CA ARG A 119 8.44 13.65 -5.90
C ARG A 119 7.88 13.09 -7.21
N GLY A 120 6.58 12.83 -7.28
CA GLY A 120 5.92 12.31 -8.48
C GLY A 120 6.10 13.26 -9.66
N LEU A 121 5.94 14.57 -9.46
CA LEU A 121 6.22 15.57 -10.49
C LEU A 121 7.69 15.58 -10.90
N HIS A 122 8.63 15.48 -9.96
CA HIS A 122 10.06 15.37 -10.27
C HIS A 122 10.37 14.17 -11.16
N ASP A 123 9.84 13.00 -10.81
CA ASP A 123 10.04 11.76 -11.57
C ASP A 123 9.39 11.85 -12.97
N LEU A 124 8.20 12.42 -13.07
CA LEU A 124 7.49 12.61 -14.33
C LEU A 124 8.21 13.59 -15.27
N ASN A 125 8.84 14.64 -14.75
CA ASN A 125 9.62 15.59 -15.55
C ASN A 125 10.81 14.96 -16.26
N SER A 126 11.28 13.79 -15.84
CA SER A 126 12.33 13.06 -16.55
C SER A 126 11.88 12.51 -17.91
N ARG A 127 10.56 12.44 -18.16
CA ARG A 127 9.96 11.80 -19.35
C ARG A 127 8.92 12.65 -20.05
N PHE A 128 8.22 13.51 -19.33
CA PHE A 128 7.08 14.29 -19.81
C PHE A 128 7.26 15.76 -19.50
N ARG A 129 6.68 16.63 -20.34
CA ARG A 129 6.47 18.03 -19.94
C ARG A 129 5.29 18.08 -18.98
N THR A 130 5.50 18.54 -17.76
CA THR A 130 4.42 18.71 -16.79
C THR A 130 3.99 20.17 -16.72
N ALA A 131 2.69 20.40 -16.65
CA ALA A 131 2.15 21.72 -16.43
C ALA A 131 0.89 21.67 -15.56
N THR A 132 0.61 22.76 -14.85
CA THR A 132 -0.72 22.93 -14.27
C THR A 132 -1.76 23.10 -15.39
N LEU A 133 -3.00 22.70 -15.14
CA LEU A 133 -4.21 23.10 -15.87
C LEU A 133 -5.33 23.23 -14.85
N SER A 134 -5.32 24.34 -14.13
CA SER A 134 -6.21 24.61 -13.00
C SER A 134 -6.96 25.94 -13.19
N ASN A 135 -8.15 26.02 -12.60
CA ASN A 135 -8.99 27.22 -12.63
C ASN A 135 -8.40 28.39 -11.84
N GLY A 136 -7.47 28.12 -10.90
CA GLY A 136 -6.77 29.18 -10.15
C GLY A 136 -6.00 30.12 -11.09
N ASN A 137 -5.98 31.42 -10.78
CA ASN A 137 -5.23 32.43 -11.54
C ASN A 137 -3.72 32.21 -11.44
N VAL A 138 -2.95 32.83 -12.34
CA VAL A 138 -1.51 32.55 -12.51
C VAL A 138 -0.70 32.80 -11.23
N GLY A 139 -0.98 33.90 -10.52
CA GLY A 139 -0.31 34.24 -9.25
C GLY A 139 -0.51 33.15 -8.20
N LEU A 140 -1.77 32.77 -7.96
CA LEU A 140 -2.15 31.69 -7.04
C LEU A 140 -1.39 30.40 -7.36
N LEU A 141 -1.42 29.95 -8.61
CA LEU A 141 -0.78 28.69 -8.99
C LEU A 141 0.75 28.71 -8.84
N ARG A 142 1.39 29.86 -9.05
CA ARG A 142 2.84 30.04 -8.83
C ARG A 142 3.19 29.97 -7.36
N ASP A 143 2.41 30.64 -6.52
CA ASP A 143 2.64 30.63 -5.07
C ASP A 143 2.43 29.23 -4.50
N LEU A 144 1.41 28.51 -4.95
CA LEU A 144 1.19 27.10 -4.60
C LEU A 144 2.37 26.21 -5.00
N ALA A 145 2.86 26.38 -6.23
CA ALA A 145 3.98 25.60 -6.72
C ALA A 145 5.25 25.89 -5.90
N ALA A 146 5.50 27.16 -5.56
CA ALA A 146 6.63 27.54 -4.73
C ALA A 146 6.49 27.02 -3.28
N TYR A 147 5.31 27.17 -2.67
CA TYR A 147 5.02 26.72 -1.31
C TYR A 147 5.20 25.20 -1.16
N GLY A 148 4.62 24.43 -2.08
CA GLY A 148 4.69 22.96 -2.05
C GLY A 148 5.95 22.37 -2.69
N ALA A 149 6.92 23.20 -3.09
CA ALA A 149 8.10 22.80 -3.88
C ALA A 149 7.74 21.88 -5.07
N LEU A 150 6.65 22.22 -5.77
CA LEU A 150 6.10 21.43 -6.89
C LEU A 150 6.83 21.81 -8.18
N PRO A 151 7.66 20.92 -8.75
CA PRO A 151 8.54 21.27 -9.85
C PRO A 151 7.80 21.25 -11.20
N PHE A 152 6.66 21.91 -11.35
CA PHE A 152 5.98 21.99 -12.65
C PHE A 152 6.89 22.66 -13.69
N GLY A 153 6.95 22.08 -14.89
CA GLY A 153 7.70 22.66 -16.01
C GLY A 153 7.07 23.98 -16.49
N ASP A 154 5.74 24.07 -16.45
CA ASP A 154 4.97 25.23 -16.86
C ASP A 154 3.74 25.48 -15.97
N VAL A 155 3.30 26.73 -15.91
CA VAL A 155 2.02 27.10 -15.27
C VAL A 155 1.01 27.45 -16.35
N VAL A 156 -0.04 26.64 -16.50
CA VAL A 156 -1.20 26.96 -17.35
C VAL A 156 -2.44 27.13 -16.46
N SER A 157 -2.89 28.38 -16.36
CA SER A 157 -4.13 28.76 -15.70
C SER A 157 -5.28 28.83 -16.70
N ALA A 158 -6.50 28.56 -16.24
CA ALA A 158 -7.72 28.83 -16.99
C ALA A 158 -7.89 30.34 -17.30
N GLU A 159 -7.28 31.22 -16.50
CA GLU A 159 -7.17 32.67 -16.74
C GLU A 159 -6.60 33.01 -18.13
N HIS A 160 -5.65 32.21 -18.64
CA HIS A 160 -5.10 32.42 -19.99
C HIS A 160 -6.15 32.32 -21.09
N PHE A 161 -7.29 31.69 -20.82
CA PHE A 161 -8.36 31.45 -21.78
C PHE A 161 -9.63 32.25 -21.47
N GLY A 162 -9.62 33.07 -20.41
CA GLY A 162 -10.79 33.84 -19.99
C GLY A 162 -12.01 32.96 -19.66
N ALA A 163 -11.80 31.71 -19.24
CA ALA A 163 -12.84 30.73 -18.95
C ALA A 163 -12.39 29.80 -17.81
N TYR A 164 -13.28 28.94 -17.30
CA TYR A 164 -12.95 27.90 -16.33
C TYR A 164 -13.30 26.52 -16.86
N LYS A 165 -12.60 25.49 -16.40
CA LYS A 165 -13.02 24.09 -16.54
C LYS A 165 -14.43 23.95 -15.96
N PRO A 166 -15.35 23.25 -16.66
CA PRO A 166 -15.11 22.33 -17.77
C PRO A 166 -15.21 22.93 -19.19
N ALA A 167 -15.06 24.25 -19.38
CA ALA A 167 -15.17 24.86 -20.71
C ALA A 167 -14.14 24.27 -21.70
N PRO A 168 -14.55 23.86 -22.92
CA PRO A 168 -13.65 23.26 -23.91
C PRO A 168 -12.45 24.13 -24.31
N ALA A 169 -12.61 25.45 -24.24
CA ALA A 169 -11.55 26.42 -24.53
C ALA A 169 -10.33 26.24 -23.62
N VAL A 170 -10.52 25.80 -22.37
CA VAL A 170 -9.43 25.60 -21.41
C VAL A 170 -8.57 24.39 -21.78
N TYR A 171 -9.20 23.26 -22.11
CA TYR A 171 -8.46 22.03 -22.47
C TYR A 171 -7.80 22.13 -23.84
N ARG A 172 -8.53 22.59 -24.86
CA ARG A 172 -7.99 22.76 -26.22
C ARG A 172 -6.96 23.88 -26.29
N GLY A 173 -7.20 24.96 -25.55
CA GLY A 173 -6.26 26.08 -25.43
C GLY A 173 -4.94 25.66 -24.76
N ALA A 174 -4.99 24.78 -23.77
CA ALA A 174 -3.78 24.23 -23.15
C ALA A 174 -2.95 23.41 -24.13
N ALA A 175 -3.57 22.51 -24.90
CA ALA A 175 -2.87 21.74 -25.94
C ALA A 175 -2.24 22.68 -27.01
N ALA A 176 -3.02 23.65 -27.49
CA ALA A 176 -2.54 24.65 -28.45
C ALA A 176 -1.36 25.47 -27.93
N ARG A 177 -1.35 25.83 -26.63
CA ARG A 177 -0.23 26.55 -26.00
C ARG A 177 1.09 25.78 -26.07
N PHE A 178 1.04 24.45 -26.01
CA PHE A 178 2.22 23.59 -26.15
C PHE A 178 2.53 23.21 -27.61
N GLY A 179 1.72 23.65 -28.57
CA GLY A 179 1.88 23.33 -29.99
C GLY A 179 1.64 21.85 -30.30
N VAL A 180 0.77 21.19 -29.54
CA VAL A 180 0.46 19.76 -29.69
C VAL A 180 -1.04 19.55 -29.89
N GLU A 181 -1.40 18.42 -30.50
CA GLU A 181 -2.78 17.99 -30.63
C GLU A 181 -3.35 17.55 -29.27
N PRO A 182 -4.67 17.70 -29.02
CA PRO A 182 -5.28 17.30 -27.75
C PRO A 182 -4.95 15.86 -27.33
N GLY A 183 -4.91 14.91 -28.27
CA GLY A 183 -4.57 13.50 -28.00
C GLY A 183 -3.12 13.26 -27.57
N GLN A 184 -2.25 14.27 -27.69
CA GLN A 184 -0.87 14.24 -27.20
C GLN A 184 -0.75 14.83 -25.78
N CYS A 185 -1.84 15.30 -25.20
CA CYS A 185 -1.93 15.71 -23.80
C CYS A 185 -2.67 14.64 -22.99
N ALA A 186 -2.29 14.50 -21.71
CA ALA A 186 -3.11 13.79 -20.74
C ALA A 186 -3.52 14.72 -19.59
N MET A 187 -4.81 14.75 -19.28
CA MET A 187 -5.35 15.42 -18.10
C MET A 187 -5.20 14.50 -16.89
N VAL A 188 -4.51 14.98 -15.86
CA VAL A 188 -4.33 14.29 -14.58
C VAL A 188 -5.21 14.97 -13.54
N ALA A 189 -6.19 14.26 -12.99
CA ALA A 189 -7.12 14.82 -12.00
C ALA A 189 -7.65 13.76 -11.03
N ALA A 190 -7.93 14.18 -9.81
CA ALA A 190 -8.74 13.46 -8.84
C ALA A 190 -10.25 13.60 -9.12
N HIS A 191 -10.64 14.50 -10.02
CA HIS A 191 -12.04 14.84 -10.29
C HIS A 191 -12.52 14.25 -11.62
N LEU A 192 -13.46 13.30 -11.58
CA LEU A 192 -14.01 12.59 -12.74
C LEU A 192 -14.68 13.52 -13.75
N HIS A 193 -15.34 14.59 -13.28
CA HIS A 193 -15.97 15.55 -14.17
C HIS A 193 -14.97 16.31 -15.04
N ASP A 194 -13.79 16.63 -14.49
CA ASP A 194 -12.70 17.25 -15.23
C ASP A 194 -12.13 16.30 -16.28
N LEU A 195 -11.98 15.01 -15.94
CA LEU A 195 -11.53 13.98 -16.87
C LEU A 195 -12.56 13.78 -17.99
N LYS A 196 -13.86 13.72 -17.67
CA LYS A 196 -14.92 13.59 -18.66
C LYS A 196 -14.90 14.73 -19.68
N ALA A 197 -14.73 15.96 -19.21
CA ALA A 197 -14.64 17.14 -20.08
C ALA A 197 -13.35 17.14 -20.93
N ALA A 198 -12.21 16.76 -20.33
CA ALA A 198 -10.95 16.61 -21.05
C ALA A 198 -11.04 15.54 -22.15
N LYS A 199 -11.65 14.39 -21.85
CA LYS A 199 -11.88 13.30 -22.81
C LYS A 199 -12.75 13.76 -23.98
N ALA A 200 -13.82 14.49 -23.72
CA ALA A 200 -14.67 15.08 -24.75
C ALA A 200 -13.93 16.12 -25.63
N CYS A 201 -12.83 16.68 -25.13
CA CYS A 201 -11.96 17.57 -25.89
C CYS A 201 -10.84 16.83 -26.65
N GLY A 202 -10.76 15.51 -26.54
CA GLY A 202 -9.79 14.66 -27.22
C GLY A 202 -8.50 14.42 -26.44
N LEU A 203 -8.42 14.85 -25.17
CA LEU A 203 -7.27 14.56 -24.31
C LEU A 203 -7.33 13.12 -23.82
N GLN A 204 -6.16 12.57 -23.52
CA GLN A 204 -6.06 11.36 -22.69
C GLN A 204 -6.37 11.71 -21.22
N THR A 205 -6.77 10.74 -20.41
CA THR A 205 -7.21 11.00 -19.04
C THR A 205 -6.59 10.04 -18.03
N ILE A 206 -6.07 10.60 -16.95
CA ILE A 206 -5.40 9.89 -15.86
C ILE A 206 -6.09 10.27 -14.56
N TYR A 207 -6.75 9.30 -13.93
CA TYR A 207 -7.34 9.47 -12.61
C TYR A 207 -6.33 9.19 -11.51
N VAL A 208 -6.20 10.12 -10.56
CA VAL A 208 -5.38 9.95 -9.34
C VAL A 208 -6.30 9.98 -8.14
N ALA A 209 -6.46 8.83 -7.48
CA ALA A 209 -7.40 8.72 -6.36
C ALA A 209 -6.93 9.54 -5.14
N ARG A 210 -7.70 10.53 -4.70
CA ARG A 210 -7.41 11.33 -3.49
C ARG A 210 -8.48 11.13 -2.43
N PRO A 211 -8.11 10.89 -1.15
CA PRO A 211 -9.10 10.74 -0.08
C PRO A 211 -10.03 11.95 0.02
N LEU A 212 -11.34 11.71 0.08
CA LEU A 212 -12.39 12.74 0.27
C LEU A 212 -12.50 13.82 -0.83
N GLU A 213 -11.86 13.64 -1.99
CA GLU A 213 -11.94 14.61 -3.10
C GLU A 213 -13.03 14.25 -4.13
N GLU A 214 -13.19 12.97 -4.46
CA GLU A 214 -14.19 12.51 -5.40
C GLU A 214 -15.27 11.68 -4.72
N ASN A 215 -16.52 12.04 -4.98
CA ASN A 215 -17.73 11.35 -4.48
C ASN A 215 -18.56 10.76 -5.63
N GLY A 216 -18.09 10.89 -6.87
CA GLY A 216 -18.70 10.31 -8.06
C GLY A 216 -18.52 8.80 -8.14
N ASP A 217 -19.30 8.19 -9.04
CA ASP A 217 -19.32 6.75 -9.25
C ASP A 217 -18.15 6.32 -10.16
N GLU A 218 -17.08 5.80 -9.54
CA GLU A 218 -15.92 5.28 -10.27
C GLU A 218 -16.26 4.08 -11.17
N GLU A 219 -17.26 3.26 -10.81
CA GLU A 219 -17.69 2.13 -11.64
C GLU A 219 -18.42 2.61 -12.90
N ALA A 220 -19.32 3.59 -12.74
CA ALA A 220 -19.95 4.25 -13.88
C ALA A 220 -18.90 4.91 -14.79
N ALA A 221 -17.90 5.59 -14.21
CA ALA A 221 -16.82 6.19 -14.99
C ALA A 221 -15.99 5.16 -15.79
N ARG A 222 -15.77 3.96 -15.22
CA ARG A 222 -15.14 2.85 -15.93
C ARG A 222 -16.02 2.34 -17.06
N ALA A 223 -17.31 2.16 -16.81
CA ALA A 223 -18.27 1.69 -17.81
C ALA A 223 -18.41 2.67 -18.98
N GLU A 224 -18.39 3.97 -18.70
CA GLU A 224 -18.42 5.03 -19.72
C GLU A 224 -17.09 5.19 -20.48
N GLY A 225 -15.98 4.65 -19.95
CA GLY A 225 -14.70 4.60 -20.64
C GLY A 225 -14.00 5.95 -20.86
N PHE A 226 -14.32 6.98 -20.05
CA PHE A 226 -13.70 8.30 -20.19
C PHE A 226 -12.41 8.49 -19.38
N VAL A 227 -11.98 7.48 -18.62
CA VAL A 227 -10.71 7.44 -17.88
C VAL A 227 -9.77 6.40 -18.50
N ASP A 228 -8.70 6.85 -19.15
CA ASP A 228 -7.76 5.98 -19.88
C ASP A 228 -6.79 5.24 -18.94
N MET A 229 -6.38 5.89 -17.84
CA MET A 229 -5.50 5.29 -16.84
C MET A 229 -5.98 5.59 -15.43
N TRP A 230 -5.98 4.57 -14.59
CA TRP A 230 -6.35 4.66 -13.18
C TRP A 230 -5.11 4.47 -12.32
N ASP A 231 -4.65 5.54 -11.71
CA ASP A 231 -3.61 5.49 -10.69
C ASP A 231 -4.28 5.32 -9.32
N GLN A 232 -4.38 4.07 -8.89
CA GLN A 232 -4.78 3.77 -7.52
C GLN A 232 -3.57 4.00 -6.64
N ILE A 233 -3.51 5.16 -5.99
CA ILE A 233 -2.72 5.32 -4.76
C ILE A 233 -3.13 4.17 -3.85
N TYR A 234 -2.21 3.21 -3.65
CA TYR A 234 -2.49 1.88 -3.10
C TYR A 234 -3.42 1.91 -1.89
N ARG A 235 -4.72 1.67 -2.11
CA ARG A 235 -5.68 1.41 -1.04
C ARG A 235 -5.62 -0.09 -0.71
N HIS A 236 -5.22 -0.39 0.52
CA HIS A 236 -5.25 -1.77 1.01
C HIS A 236 -6.68 -2.20 1.37
N ALA A 237 -7.48 -1.30 1.93
CA ALA A 237 -8.88 -1.53 2.23
C ALA A 237 -9.80 -1.07 1.08
N ASP A 238 -10.94 -1.74 0.96
CA ASP A 238 -12.05 -1.36 0.09
C ASP A 238 -12.84 -0.19 0.71
N ALA A 239 -13.86 0.30 0.00
CA ALA A 239 -14.64 1.48 0.41
C ALA A 239 -15.35 1.30 1.77
N ASP A 240 -15.71 0.07 2.14
CA ASP A 240 -16.31 -0.30 3.43
C ASP A 240 -15.28 -0.37 4.57
N GLY A 241 -14.01 -0.12 4.26
CA GLY A 241 -12.91 -0.14 5.19
C GLY A 241 -12.33 -1.52 5.50
N HIS A 242 -12.83 -2.59 4.87
CA HIS A 242 -12.28 -3.92 5.01
C HIS A 242 -11.11 -4.16 4.06
N PHE A 243 -10.06 -4.82 4.56
CA PHE A 243 -9.00 -5.35 3.72
C PHE A 243 -9.38 -6.72 3.16
N ARG A 244 -9.42 -6.83 1.82
CA ARG A 244 -9.58 -8.09 1.10
C ARG A 244 -8.30 -8.41 0.34
N ARG A 245 -7.70 -9.55 0.67
CA ARG A 245 -6.47 -10.00 0.00
C ARG A 245 -6.82 -10.49 -1.40
N LYS A 246 -6.06 -10.03 -2.40
CA LYS A 246 -6.13 -10.55 -3.77
C LYS A 246 -5.34 -11.85 -3.87
N ASP A 247 -5.86 -12.80 -4.63
CA ASP A 247 -5.23 -14.10 -4.84
C ASP A 247 -3.96 -14.02 -5.68
N SER A 248 -3.08 -15.00 -5.44
CA SER A 248 -1.87 -15.26 -6.22
C SER A 248 -2.24 -15.82 -7.61
N VAL A 249 -1.52 -15.38 -8.65
CA VAL A 249 -1.87 -15.66 -10.07
C VAL A 249 -1.03 -16.78 -10.67
N PHE A 250 0.25 -16.90 -10.30
CA PHE A 250 1.12 -17.98 -10.78
C PHE A 250 0.97 -19.19 -9.86
N ARG A 251 0.43 -20.29 -10.40
CA ARG A 251 -0.04 -21.45 -9.63
C ARG A 251 0.45 -22.80 -10.17
N SER A 252 1.49 -22.80 -10.98
CA SER A 252 2.10 -24.06 -11.48
C SER A 252 2.89 -24.75 -10.36
N PHE A 253 3.19 -26.04 -10.54
CA PHE A 253 3.83 -26.88 -9.52
C PHE A 253 5.12 -27.51 -10.02
N VAL A 254 6.12 -27.55 -9.14
CA VAL A 254 7.28 -28.44 -9.32
C VAL A 254 6.88 -29.88 -8.98
N SER A 255 7.27 -30.83 -9.81
CA SER A 255 6.97 -32.26 -9.69
C SER A 255 8.25 -33.10 -9.60
N ALA A 256 8.16 -34.27 -8.95
CA ALA A 256 9.23 -35.28 -8.97
C ALA A 256 9.30 -36.04 -10.31
N ASP A 257 8.25 -35.97 -11.12
CA ASP A 257 8.23 -36.54 -12.47
C ASP A 257 9.18 -35.76 -13.38
N ALA A 258 10.13 -36.46 -14.00
CA ALA A 258 11.14 -35.88 -14.88
C ALA A 258 10.54 -35.30 -16.16
N ASP A 259 9.39 -35.80 -16.59
CA ASP A 259 8.68 -35.36 -17.80
C ASP A 259 7.64 -34.27 -17.53
N ALA A 260 7.50 -33.83 -16.27
CA ALA A 260 6.60 -32.74 -15.91
C ALA A 260 6.99 -31.43 -16.60
N GLU A 261 6.08 -30.45 -16.56
CA GLU A 261 6.45 -29.09 -16.96
C GLU A 261 7.62 -28.60 -16.09
N PHE A 262 7.48 -28.58 -14.77
CA PHE A 262 8.55 -28.16 -13.87
C PHE A 262 9.10 -29.36 -13.09
N PRO A 263 10.04 -30.17 -13.63
CA PRO A 263 10.64 -31.29 -12.92
C PRO A 263 11.63 -30.80 -11.85
N ALA A 264 11.72 -31.51 -10.72
CA ALA A 264 12.66 -31.20 -9.65
C ALA A 264 14.11 -31.46 -10.09
N GLU A 265 14.90 -30.39 -10.22
CA GLU A 265 16.29 -30.44 -10.67
C GLU A 265 17.16 -29.54 -9.80
N ARG A 266 18.40 -29.99 -9.51
CA ARG A 266 19.40 -29.19 -8.82
C ARG A 266 19.78 -27.98 -9.67
N ASP A 267 19.97 -26.83 -9.03
CA ASP A 267 20.39 -25.58 -9.67
C ASP A 267 19.44 -25.07 -10.76
N ARG A 268 18.16 -25.48 -10.78
CA ARG A 268 17.16 -24.94 -11.72
C ARG A 268 16.33 -23.80 -11.15
N TYR A 269 15.98 -23.87 -9.88
CA TYR A 269 15.00 -22.97 -9.27
C TYR A 269 15.63 -21.90 -8.40
N VAL A 270 15.01 -20.72 -8.39
CA VAL A 270 15.38 -19.59 -7.52
C VAL A 270 14.16 -19.19 -6.68
N LEU A 271 14.36 -19.03 -5.38
CA LEU A 271 13.37 -18.49 -4.47
C LEU A 271 13.71 -17.03 -4.16
N TYR A 272 12.88 -16.10 -4.64
CA TYR A 272 12.99 -14.67 -4.31
C TYR A 272 12.10 -14.34 -3.12
N LEU A 273 12.65 -13.67 -2.09
CA LEU A 273 11.91 -13.25 -0.91
C LEU A 273 12.51 -12.03 -0.20
N ALA A 274 11.77 -11.45 0.74
CA ALA A 274 12.29 -10.50 1.71
C ALA A 274 12.02 -11.02 3.12
N TYR A 275 13.01 -10.92 4.02
CA TYR A 275 12.93 -11.51 5.37
C TYR A 275 11.77 -10.97 6.23
N GLY A 276 11.26 -9.76 5.94
CA GLY A 276 10.12 -9.20 6.68
C GLY A 276 8.78 -9.89 6.43
N CYS A 277 8.60 -10.55 5.28
CA CYS A 277 7.31 -11.10 4.84
C CYS A 277 7.02 -12.48 5.48
N PRO A 278 5.90 -12.67 6.20
CA PRO A 278 5.58 -13.95 6.83
C PRO A 278 5.25 -15.04 5.81
N TRP A 279 4.65 -14.71 4.67
CA TRP A 279 4.35 -15.65 3.59
C TRP A 279 5.64 -16.24 3.01
N ALA A 280 6.61 -15.38 2.73
CA ALA A 280 7.90 -15.80 2.20
C ALA A 280 8.80 -16.46 3.27
N HIS A 281 8.57 -16.12 4.54
CA HIS A 281 9.25 -16.78 5.65
C HIS A 281 8.88 -18.27 5.75
N ARG A 282 7.64 -18.67 5.41
CA ARG A 282 7.23 -20.09 5.36
C ARG A 282 8.09 -20.89 4.39
N THR A 283 8.27 -20.36 3.19
CA THR A 283 9.07 -21.02 2.14
C THR A 283 10.54 -21.11 2.54
N ASN A 284 11.06 -20.10 3.27
CA ASN A 284 12.44 -20.14 3.77
C ASN A 284 12.62 -21.18 4.89
N ILE A 285 11.71 -21.23 5.87
CA ILE A 285 11.74 -22.24 6.94
C ILE A 285 11.72 -23.65 6.34
N VAL A 286 10.80 -23.93 5.41
CA VAL A 286 10.68 -25.26 4.80
C VAL A 286 11.89 -25.58 3.92
N ARG A 287 12.41 -24.62 3.15
CA ARG A 287 13.65 -24.78 2.38
C ARG A 287 14.79 -25.23 3.28
N THR A 288 14.97 -24.58 4.43
CA THR A 288 15.99 -24.96 5.41
C THR A 288 15.69 -26.30 6.06
N LEU A 289 14.48 -26.54 6.59
CA LEU A 289 14.12 -27.82 7.24
C LEU A 289 14.36 -29.02 6.33
N LYS A 290 13.99 -28.91 5.05
CA LYS A 290 14.16 -29.95 4.03
C LYS A 290 15.58 -30.07 3.51
N GLY A 291 16.45 -29.10 3.79
CA GLY A 291 17.83 -29.11 3.29
C GLY A 291 17.97 -28.81 1.82
N LEU A 292 17.10 -27.94 1.31
CA LEU A 292 17.08 -27.53 -0.09
C LEU A 292 18.09 -26.41 -0.37
N ASP A 293 18.96 -26.09 0.59
CA ASP A 293 19.90 -24.96 0.51
C ASP A 293 20.78 -24.99 -0.73
N ASP A 294 21.33 -26.17 -1.05
CA ASP A 294 22.21 -26.38 -2.21
C ASP A 294 21.44 -26.75 -3.49
N ILE A 295 20.11 -26.79 -3.45
CA ILE A 295 19.25 -27.23 -4.57
C ILE A 295 18.48 -26.05 -5.15
N ILE A 296 17.95 -25.18 -4.27
CA ILE A 296 17.15 -24.02 -4.63
C ILE A 296 17.90 -22.78 -4.17
N GLN A 297 18.34 -21.98 -5.14
CA GLN A 297 19.03 -20.72 -4.87
C GLN A 297 18.09 -19.77 -4.12
N LEU A 298 18.58 -19.09 -3.10
CA LEU A 298 17.85 -18.05 -2.38
C LEU A 298 18.34 -16.67 -2.83
N VAL A 299 17.44 -15.80 -3.25
CA VAL A 299 17.74 -14.40 -3.54
C VAL A 299 16.88 -13.52 -2.66
N VAL A 300 17.54 -12.64 -1.90
CA VAL A 300 16.89 -11.78 -0.93
C VAL A 300 16.72 -10.38 -1.52
N LEU A 301 15.51 -9.83 -1.40
CA LEU A 301 15.14 -8.46 -1.75
C LEU A 301 15.30 -7.55 -0.53
N ASP A 302 15.26 -6.23 -0.77
CA ASP A 302 15.24 -5.26 0.31
C ASP A 302 14.03 -5.49 1.23
N PRO A 303 14.19 -5.40 2.56
CA PRO A 303 13.05 -5.49 3.45
C PRO A 303 12.08 -4.33 3.31
N GLU A 304 12.47 -3.18 2.76
CA GLU A 304 11.52 -2.10 2.44
C GLU A 304 10.75 -2.36 1.15
N LEU A 305 9.46 -2.02 1.17
CA LEU A 305 8.68 -1.90 -0.04
C LEU A 305 8.87 -0.49 -0.62
N GLY A 306 9.59 -0.36 -1.75
CA GLY A 306 9.82 0.91 -2.46
C GLY A 306 8.56 1.47 -3.12
N PRO A 307 8.62 2.69 -3.69
CA PRO A 307 7.48 3.26 -4.42
C PRO A 307 7.03 2.40 -5.61
N ASP A 308 7.99 1.71 -6.24
CA ASP A 308 7.77 0.80 -7.38
C ASP A 308 7.61 -0.68 -6.98
N GLY A 309 7.46 -0.96 -5.67
CA GLY A 309 7.37 -2.31 -5.12
C GLY A 309 8.70 -2.84 -4.56
N TRP A 310 8.87 -4.16 -4.55
CA TRP A 310 10.07 -4.81 -4.02
C TRP A 310 11.28 -4.56 -4.93
N PHE A 311 12.44 -4.29 -4.32
CA PHE A 311 13.66 -3.89 -5.02
C PHE A 311 14.91 -4.55 -4.45
N PHE A 312 16.00 -4.49 -5.20
CA PHE A 312 17.33 -4.97 -4.81
C PHE A 312 18.22 -3.78 -4.42
N SER A 313 19.11 -3.97 -3.44
CA SER A 313 19.79 -2.84 -2.78
C SER A 313 21.16 -3.14 -2.17
N GLY A 314 21.54 -4.40 -2.01
CA GLY A 314 22.82 -4.78 -1.40
C GLY A 314 22.87 -4.66 0.14
N ARG A 315 21.84 -4.09 0.79
CA ARG A 315 21.85 -3.89 2.25
C ARG A 315 21.05 -4.95 2.99
N TRP A 316 21.44 -5.23 4.23
CA TRP A 316 20.74 -6.14 5.14
C TRP A 316 20.45 -7.54 4.56
N GLY A 317 21.38 -8.04 3.75
CA GLY A 317 21.28 -9.34 3.08
C GLY A 317 20.57 -9.31 1.72
N SER A 318 19.98 -8.18 1.32
CA SER A 318 19.46 -7.97 -0.03
C SER A 318 20.57 -8.12 -1.06
N ALA A 319 20.30 -8.77 -2.20
CA ALA A 319 21.20 -8.74 -3.34
C ALA A 319 21.32 -7.30 -3.88
N GLU A 320 22.45 -6.94 -4.50
CA GLU A 320 22.62 -5.62 -5.12
C GLU A 320 21.67 -5.43 -6.30
N ARG A 321 21.54 -6.47 -7.12
CA ARG A 321 20.60 -6.60 -8.23
C ARG A 321 20.17 -8.06 -8.33
N ASP A 322 19.13 -8.33 -9.11
CA ASP A 322 18.78 -9.70 -9.48
C ASP A 322 20.00 -10.39 -10.15
N PRO A 323 20.45 -11.57 -9.66
CA PRO A 323 21.65 -12.22 -10.17
C PRO A 323 21.47 -12.87 -11.55
N LEU A 324 20.23 -13.04 -12.04
CA LEU A 324 19.98 -13.68 -13.33
C LEU A 324 20.03 -12.69 -14.48
N TYR A 325 19.42 -11.51 -14.30
CA TYR A 325 19.17 -10.55 -15.38
C TYR A 325 19.66 -9.13 -15.04
N GLY A 326 20.15 -8.89 -13.83
CA GLY A 326 20.58 -7.57 -13.38
C GLY A 326 19.44 -6.59 -13.13
N PHE A 327 18.22 -7.07 -12.93
CA PHE A 327 17.06 -6.24 -12.61
C PHE A 327 17.21 -5.51 -11.27
N GLY A 328 16.66 -4.29 -11.19
CA GLY A 328 16.63 -3.49 -9.97
C GLY A 328 15.36 -3.69 -9.14
N LEU A 329 14.28 -4.17 -9.76
CA LEU A 329 12.96 -4.31 -9.19
C LEU A 329 12.40 -5.72 -9.44
N LEU A 330 11.67 -6.26 -8.46
CA LEU A 330 11.00 -7.56 -8.60
C LEU A 330 9.97 -7.58 -9.72
N ARG A 331 9.29 -6.45 -9.98
CA ARG A 331 8.27 -6.35 -11.05
C ARG A 331 8.82 -6.70 -12.43
N GLU A 332 10.12 -6.52 -12.65
CA GLU A 332 10.77 -6.86 -13.92
C GLU A 332 10.75 -8.37 -14.17
N LEU A 333 10.86 -9.21 -13.13
CA LEU A 333 10.65 -10.67 -13.24
C LEU A 333 9.21 -11.02 -13.60
N TYR A 334 8.23 -10.33 -13.02
CA TYR A 334 6.82 -10.53 -13.36
C TYR A 334 6.53 -10.21 -14.83
N PHE A 335 7.05 -9.08 -15.34
CA PHE A 335 6.92 -8.72 -16.75
C PHE A 335 7.72 -9.62 -17.69
N LYS A 336 8.81 -10.22 -17.21
CA LYS A 336 9.55 -11.23 -17.97
C LYS A 336 8.76 -12.53 -18.09
N ALA A 337 8.05 -12.95 -17.04
CA ALA A 337 7.18 -14.13 -17.08
C ALA A 337 5.88 -13.89 -17.87
N ASP A 338 5.29 -12.70 -17.73
CA ASP A 338 4.09 -12.27 -18.45
C ASP A 338 4.15 -10.76 -18.73
N PRO A 339 4.44 -10.34 -19.98
CA PRO A 339 4.49 -8.91 -20.34
C PRO A 339 3.20 -8.13 -20.12
N ASN A 340 2.06 -8.82 -20.02
CA ASN A 340 0.74 -8.23 -19.80
C ASN A 340 0.29 -8.29 -18.35
N TYR A 341 1.16 -8.69 -17.41
CA TYR A 341 0.79 -8.87 -16.01
C TYR A 341 0.23 -7.58 -15.38
N THR A 342 -0.98 -7.66 -14.82
CA THR A 342 -1.67 -6.51 -14.17
C THR A 342 -1.89 -6.70 -12.67
N GLY A 343 -1.36 -7.79 -12.10
CA GLY A 343 -1.54 -8.13 -10.69
C GLY A 343 -0.57 -7.43 -9.75
N ARG A 344 -0.52 -7.89 -8.49
CA ARG A 344 0.44 -7.40 -7.49
C ARG A 344 1.75 -8.19 -7.60
N TYR A 345 2.89 -7.50 -7.57
CA TYR A 345 4.21 -8.12 -7.53
C TYR A 345 4.51 -8.63 -6.11
N THR A 346 3.95 -9.78 -5.74
CA THR A 346 4.07 -10.36 -4.39
C THR A 346 5.35 -11.18 -4.22
N ILE A 347 5.70 -11.45 -2.97
CA ILE A 347 6.69 -12.45 -2.57
C ILE A 347 6.02 -13.47 -1.64
N PRO A 348 6.47 -14.73 -1.60
CA PRO A 348 7.62 -15.30 -2.32
C PRO A 348 7.38 -15.47 -3.82
N VAL A 349 8.46 -15.61 -4.59
CA VAL A 349 8.43 -16.01 -6.02
C VAL A 349 9.35 -17.21 -6.21
N LEU A 350 8.80 -18.32 -6.70
CA LEU A 350 9.57 -19.47 -7.17
C LEU A 350 9.76 -19.33 -8.68
N TRP A 351 11.00 -19.08 -9.11
CA TRP A 351 11.39 -18.85 -10.49
C TRP A 351 12.06 -20.09 -11.11
N ASP A 352 11.75 -20.38 -12.36
CA ASP A 352 12.45 -21.40 -13.16
C ASP A 352 13.46 -20.74 -14.11
N LYS A 353 14.75 -21.04 -13.92
CA LYS A 353 15.83 -20.52 -14.78
C LYS A 353 15.79 -21.06 -16.21
N LYS A 354 15.26 -22.28 -16.42
CA LYS A 354 15.25 -22.89 -17.77
C LYS A 354 14.14 -22.33 -18.64
N ARG A 355 12.92 -22.19 -18.08
CA ARG A 355 11.79 -21.57 -18.79
C ARG A 355 11.73 -20.05 -18.68
N GLU A 356 12.55 -19.46 -17.82
CA GLU A 356 12.57 -18.03 -17.55
C GLU A 356 11.18 -17.47 -17.17
N THR A 357 10.49 -18.19 -16.29
CA THR A 357 9.13 -17.83 -15.85
C THR A 357 8.94 -18.07 -14.35
N ILE A 358 7.88 -17.47 -13.81
CA ILE A 358 7.43 -17.73 -12.44
C ILE A 358 6.67 -19.05 -12.44
N VAL A 359 7.12 -20.01 -11.64
CA VAL A 359 6.41 -21.26 -11.40
C VAL A 359 5.22 -20.99 -10.50
N ASN A 360 5.47 -20.36 -9.34
CA ASN A 360 4.46 -20.16 -8.33
C ASN A 360 4.78 -18.93 -7.46
N ASN A 361 3.76 -18.17 -7.06
CA ASN A 361 3.88 -17.07 -6.08
C ASN A 361 2.92 -17.19 -4.89
N GLU A 362 2.36 -18.38 -4.67
CA GLU A 362 1.52 -18.76 -3.54
C GLU A 362 2.33 -19.56 -2.49
N SER A 363 2.59 -18.93 -1.35
CA SER A 363 3.44 -19.51 -0.29
C SER A 363 2.98 -20.89 0.19
N SER A 364 1.67 -21.13 0.24
CA SER A 364 1.09 -22.38 0.74
C SER A 364 1.30 -23.55 -0.22
N GLU A 365 1.35 -23.28 -1.52
CA GLU A 365 1.63 -24.28 -2.55
C GLU A 365 3.12 -24.54 -2.67
N ILE A 366 3.94 -23.48 -2.61
CA ILE A 366 5.40 -23.61 -2.68
C ILE A 366 5.93 -24.52 -1.56
N ILE A 367 5.46 -24.34 -0.32
CA ILE A 367 5.89 -25.23 0.77
C ILE A 367 5.48 -26.69 0.50
N ARG A 368 4.28 -26.93 -0.04
CA ARG A 368 3.79 -28.28 -0.38
C ARG A 368 4.63 -28.95 -1.47
N MET A 369 5.13 -28.19 -2.44
CA MET A 369 6.08 -28.69 -3.44
C MET A 369 7.39 -29.12 -2.77
N PHE A 370 7.89 -28.32 -1.83
CA PHE A 370 9.18 -28.57 -1.17
C PHE A 370 9.16 -29.80 -0.26
N TYR A 371 8.00 -30.25 0.21
CA TYR A 371 7.92 -31.43 1.07
C TYR A 371 8.40 -32.69 0.36
N THR A 372 8.06 -32.86 -0.93
CA THR A 372 8.25 -34.15 -1.61
C THR A 372 8.87 -34.06 -3.00
N ALA A 373 8.66 -32.98 -3.76
CA ALA A 373 9.08 -32.92 -5.17
C ALA A 373 10.59 -33.13 -5.35
N PHE A 374 11.39 -32.65 -4.39
CA PHE A 374 12.85 -32.72 -4.42
C PHE A 374 13.43 -33.90 -3.63
N ASP A 375 12.61 -34.80 -3.07
CA ASP A 375 13.09 -35.88 -2.18
C ASP A 375 14.13 -36.79 -2.85
N ALA A 376 14.01 -37.06 -4.15
CA ALA A 376 14.97 -37.86 -4.90
C ALA A 376 16.39 -37.26 -4.89
N LEU A 377 16.51 -35.93 -4.74
CA LEU A 377 17.78 -35.20 -4.71
C LEU A 377 18.35 -35.02 -3.29
N LEU A 378 17.58 -35.41 -2.27
CA LEU A 378 17.93 -35.24 -0.86
C LEU A 378 18.51 -36.53 -0.25
N PRO A 379 19.36 -36.42 0.79
CA PRO A 379 19.75 -37.56 1.62
C PRO A 379 18.53 -38.24 2.26
N PRO A 380 18.55 -39.57 2.51
CA PRO A 380 17.42 -40.30 3.08
C PRO A 380 16.77 -39.63 4.30
N ALA A 381 17.57 -39.20 5.28
CA ALA A 381 17.08 -38.55 6.51
C ALA A 381 16.27 -37.26 6.27
N CYS A 382 16.47 -36.58 5.13
CA CYS A 382 15.76 -35.35 4.78
C CYS A 382 14.50 -35.59 3.93
N ARG A 383 14.26 -36.82 3.45
CA ARG A 383 13.11 -37.16 2.61
C ARG A 383 11.85 -37.31 3.45
N GLU A 384 10.71 -36.87 2.94
CA GLU A 384 9.44 -36.96 3.67
C GLU A 384 9.07 -38.43 3.96
N SER A 385 9.43 -39.34 3.05
CA SER A 385 9.19 -40.77 3.19
C SER A 385 9.89 -41.42 4.40
N HIS A 386 10.90 -40.77 4.98
CA HIS A 386 11.60 -41.25 6.18
C HIS A 386 10.95 -40.76 7.48
N HIS A 387 9.85 -40.02 7.38
CA HIS A 387 9.07 -39.52 8.53
C HIS A 387 7.61 -39.98 8.43
N PRO A 388 7.29 -41.29 8.32
CA PRO A 388 5.92 -41.76 8.02
C PRO A 388 4.89 -41.47 9.13
N ALA A 389 5.32 -41.45 10.39
CA ALA A 389 4.52 -41.03 11.54
C ALA A 389 4.68 -39.52 11.86
N GLY A 390 5.56 -38.82 11.14
CA GLY A 390 5.91 -37.41 11.33
C GLY A 390 5.97 -36.65 10.00
N GLY A 391 6.87 -35.68 9.88
CA GLY A 391 6.99 -34.88 8.65
C GLY A 391 6.04 -33.68 8.62
N LEU A 392 6.17 -32.89 7.55
CA LEU A 392 5.48 -31.61 7.43
C LEU A 392 4.00 -31.79 7.06
N TYR A 393 3.63 -32.87 6.35
CA TYR A 393 2.24 -33.12 5.96
C TYR A 393 1.87 -34.62 5.86
N PRO A 394 1.94 -35.38 6.98
CA PRO A 394 1.68 -36.81 7.00
C PRO A 394 0.22 -37.17 6.71
N ALA A 395 0.01 -38.30 6.03
CA ALA A 395 -1.29 -38.75 5.55
C ALA A 395 -2.37 -38.84 6.64
N HIS A 396 -2.01 -39.29 7.84
CA HIS A 396 -2.95 -39.50 8.94
C HIS A 396 -3.42 -38.21 9.63
N LEU A 397 -2.71 -37.08 9.45
CA LEU A 397 -3.06 -35.78 10.04
C LEU A 397 -3.62 -34.77 9.03
N ARG A 398 -3.67 -35.10 7.73
CA ARG A 398 -4.01 -34.13 6.67
C ARG A 398 -5.34 -33.41 6.91
N GLY A 399 -6.38 -34.17 7.25
CA GLY A 399 -7.71 -33.60 7.51
C GLY A 399 -7.70 -32.59 8.67
N GLU A 400 -6.99 -32.90 9.75
CA GLU A 400 -6.88 -32.00 10.91
C GLU A 400 -6.00 -30.78 10.62
N ILE A 401 -4.88 -30.98 9.92
CA ILE A 401 -3.97 -29.91 9.49
C ILE A 401 -4.69 -28.94 8.56
N ASP A 402 -5.40 -29.44 7.55
CA ASP A 402 -6.11 -28.59 6.58
C ASP A 402 -7.24 -27.81 7.25
N ALA A 403 -8.02 -28.48 8.12
CA ALA A 403 -9.07 -27.84 8.90
C ALA A 403 -8.50 -26.74 9.82
N MET A 404 -7.36 -26.98 10.47
CA MET A 404 -6.67 -25.96 11.27
C MET A 404 -6.19 -24.79 10.41
N ASN A 405 -5.50 -25.09 9.32
CA ASN A 405 -4.88 -24.11 8.45
C ASN A 405 -5.86 -23.15 7.79
N GLU A 406 -7.11 -23.58 7.55
CA GLU A 406 -8.17 -22.74 7.01
C GLU A 406 -8.51 -21.59 7.97
N TRP A 407 -8.88 -21.89 9.22
CA TRP A 407 -9.25 -20.84 10.17
C TRP A 407 -8.02 -20.09 10.72
N VAL A 408 -6.86 -20.75 10.86
CA VAL A 408 -5.60 -20.06 11.19
C VAL A 408 -5.24 -19.06 10.09
N TYR A 409 -5.42 -19.40 8.82
CA TYR A 409 -5.21 -18.44 7.73
C TYR A 409 -6.20 -17.27 7.81
N ASP A 410 -7.50 -17.56 7.87
CA ASP A 410 -8.54 -16.53 7.78
C ASP A 410 -8.52 -15.57 8.99
N LYS A 411 -8.35 -16.13 10.19
CA LYS A 411 -8.52 -15.41 11.48
C LYS A 411 -7.21 -14.99 12.11
N ILE A 412 -6.08 -15.66 11.86
CA ILE A 412 -4.78 -15.32 12.46
C ILE A 412 -3.83 -14.75 11.42
N ASN A 413 -3.39 -15.54 10.44
CA ASN A 413 -2.33 -15.13 9.51
C ASN A 413 -2.75 -13.93 8.66
N ASN A 414 -3.96 -13.98 8.10
CA ASN A 414 -4.56 -12.88 7.36
C ASN A 414 -5.34 -11.94 8.30
N GLY A 415 -5.86 -12.45 9.42
CA GLY A 415 -6.61 -11.67 10.40
C GLY A 415 -5.85 -10.46 10.94
N VAL A 416 -4.56 -10.62 11.28
CA VAL A 416 -3.73 -9.46 11.69
C VAL A 416 -3.65 -8.37 10.62
N TYR A 417 -3.65 -8.73 9.33
CA TYR A 417 -3.70 -7.76 8.24
C TYR A 417 -5.09 -7.15 8.06
N LYS A 418 -6.16 -7.94 8.21
CA LYS A 418 -7.53 -7.40 8.16
C LYS A 418 -7.73 -6.36 9.25
N THR A 419 -7.25 -6.63 10.47
CA THR A 419 -7.24 -5.69 11.60
C THR A 419 -6.36 -4.47 11.33
N GLY A 420 -5.09 -4.69 10.95
CA GLY A 420 -4.13 -3.61 10.76
C GLY A 420 -4.45 -2.69 9.58
N PHE A 421 -5.04 -3.23 8.52
CA PHE A 421 -5.39 -2.50 7.31
C PHE A 421 -6.81 -1.96 7.28
N ALA A 422 -7.64 -2.26 8.29
CA ALA A 422 -8.92 -1.60 8.45
C ALA A 422 -8.78 -0.07 8.45
N THR A 423 -9.73 0.62 7.81
CA THR A 423 -9.80 2.10 7.80
C THR A 423 -11.04 2.64 8.52
N THR A 424 -11.95 1.77 8.97
CA THR A 424 -13.12 2.12 9.80
C THR A 424 -13.06 1.36 11.12
N GLN A 425 -13.70 1.91 12.16
CA GLN A 425 -13.78 1.26 13.47
C GLN A 425 -14.52 -0.08 13.38
N GLU A 426 -15.64 -0.11 12.63
CA GLU A 426 -16.42 -1.32 12.39
C GLU A 426 -15.59 -2.44 11.74
N ALA A 427 -14.83 -2.13 10.68
CA ALA A 427 -13.98 -3.12 10.02
C ALA A 427 -12.84 -3.61 10.92
N TYR A 428 -12.30 -2.73 11.77
CA TYR A 428 -11.30 -3.11 12.77
C TYR A 428 -11.90 -4.05 13.83
N ASP A 429 -13.03 -3.70 14.43
CA ASP A 429 -13.71 -4.49 15.45
C ASP A 429 -14.14 -5.86 14.92
N ALA A 430 -14.67 -5.90 13.68
CA ALA A 430 -15.05 -7.13 12.99
C ALA A 430 -13.89 -8.13 12.76
N ASN A 431 -12.63 -7.70 12.93
CA ASN A 431 -11.45 -8.56 12.74
C ASN A 431 -10.60 -8.73 14.00
N VAL A 432 -10.52 -7.73 14.89
CA VAL A 432 -9.72 -7.84 16.11
C VAL A 432 -10.30 -8.87 17.07
N TYR A 433 -11.62 -8.92 17.28
CA TYR A 433 -12.22 -9.90 18.19
C TYR A 433 -12.08 -11.34 17.66
N PRO A 434 -12.43 -11.66 16.40
CA PRO A 434 -12.22 -13.01 15.86
C PRO A 434 -10.75 -13.45 15.81
N LEU A 435 -9.80 -12.52 15.68
CA LEU A 435 -8.37 -12.82 15.78
C LEU A 435 -8.03 -13.35 17.18
N PHE A 436 -8.48 -12.68 18.24
CA PHE A 436 -8.19 -13.09 19.61
C PHE A 436 -8.97 -14.34 20.03
N GLU A 437 -10.21 -14.53 19.56
CA GLU A 437 -10.93 -15.80 19.72
C GLU A 437 -10.19 -16.97 19.06
N ALA A 438 -9.59 -16.76 17.89
CA ALA A 438 -8.80 -17.78 17.22
C ALA A 438 -7.48 -18.06 17.96
N LEU A 439 -6.83 -17.05 18.55
CA LEU A 439 -5.65 -17.25 19.41
C LEU A 439 -6.02 -18.01 20.70
N ASP A 440 -7.17 -17.72 21.30
CA ASP A 440 -7.70 -18.47 22.46
C ASP A 440 -7.92 -19.95 22.07
N ARG A 441 -8.46 -20.20 20.88
CA ARG A 441 -8.60 -21.57 20.36
C ARG A 441 -7.26 -22.29 20.16
N VAL A 442 -6.20 -21.60 19.71
CA VAL A 442 -4.85 -22.20 19.61
C VAL A 442 -4.30 -22.53 21.00
N GLU A 443 -4.47 -21.64 21.97
CA GLU A 443 -4.02 -21.84 23.35
C GLU A 443 -4.73 -23.05 23.99
N ASP A 444 -6.03 -23.19 23.80
CA ASP A 444 -6.82 -24.33 24.25
C ASP A 444 -6.42 -25.62 23.51
N HIS A 445 -6.13 -25.54 22.21
CA HIS A 445 -5.65 -26.68 21.43
C HIS A 445 -4.33 -27.22 21.98
N LEU A 446 -3.36 -26.34 22.26
CA LEU A 446 -2.09 -26.70 22.89
C LEU A 446 -2.26 -27.19 24.34
N ALA A 447 -3.42 -27.01 24.97
CA ALA A 447 -3.70 -27.54 26.31
C ALA A 447 -4.12 -29.02 26.29
N GLN A 448 -4.55 -29.53 25.14
CA GLN A 448 -5.08 -30.89 25.03
C GLN A 448 -3.96 -31.95 25.07
N PRO A 449 -4.22 -33.12 25.69
CA PRO A 449 -3.30 -34.25 25.61
C PRO A 449 -3.03 -34.64 24.15
N GLY A 450 -1.76 -34.83 23.78
CA GLY A 450 -1.38 -35.17 22.40
C GLY A 450 -1.09 -33.97 21.49
N HIS A 451 -1.33 -32.73 21.93
CA HIS A 451 -1.04 -31.51 21.17
C HIS A 451 0.14 -30.71 21.76
N GLN A 452 1.16 -31.46 22.19
CA GLN A 452 2.48 -30.97 22.60
C GLN A 452 3.54 -32.02 22.24
N PRO A 453 4.79 -31.63 21.98
CA PRO A 453 5.36 -30.29 21.98
C PRO A 453 4.89 -29.33 20.88
N TYR A 454 4.30 -29.84 19.81
CA TYR A 454 3.85 -29.09 18.62
C TYR A 454 2.34 -29.23 18.42
N LEU A 455 1.77 -28.50 17.45
CA LEU A 455 0.32 -28.42 17.25
C LEU A 455 -0.34 -29.80 17.05
N PHE A 456 0.34 -30.77 16.44
CA PHE A 456 -0.18 -32.13 16.27
C PHE A 456 0.71 -33.20 16.92
N GLY A 457 1.31 -32.86 18.06
CA GLY A 457 2.05 -33.81 18.89
C GLY A 457 3.57 -33.70 18.77
N GLU A 458 4.24 -34.82 18.54
CA GLU A 458 5.71 -34.91 18.63
C GLU A 458 6.47 -34.31 17.45
N HIS A 459 5.80 -34.11 16.31
CA HIS A 459 6.43 -33.69 15.06
C HIS A 459 6.01 -32.29 14.65
N ILE A 460 6.96 -31.56 14.05
CA ILE A 460 6.71 -30.26 13.44
C ILE A 460 5.97 -30.51 12.12
N THR A 461 4.77 -29.95 12.00
CA THR A 461 3.96 -30.00 10.79
C THR A 461 3.95 -28.64 10.09
N GLU A 462 3.34 -28.58 8.91
CA GLU A 462 3.13 -27.31 8.23
C GLU A 462 2.23 -26.33 8.98
N ALA A 463 1.34 -26.84 9.86
CA ALA A 463 0.52 -25.99 10.70
C ALA A 463 1.41 -25.17 11.63
N ASP A 464 2.45 -25.80 12.18
CA ASP A 464 3.43 -25.13 13.03
C ASP A 464 4.18 -24.04 12.26
N VAL A 465 4.67 -24.37 11.06
CA VAL A 465 5.36 -23.41 10.18
C VAL A 465 4.46 -22.22 9.85
N ARG A 466 3.22 -22.47 9.44
CA ARG A 466 2.27 -21.42 9.03
C ARG A 466 1.89 -20.50 10.18
N LEU A 467 1.64 -21.05 11.37
CA LEU A 467 1.33 -20.27 12.57
C LEU A 467 2.57 -19.49 13.06
N TYR A 468 3.74 -20.13 13.08
CA TYR A 468 4.97 -19.56 13.64
C TYR A 468 5.32 -18.21 13.01
N THR A 469 5.20 -18.14 11.69
CA THR A 469 5.53 -16.90 10.94
C THR A 469 4.67 -15.69 11.35
N THR A 470 3.47 -15.91 11.86
CA THR A 470 2.63 -14.86 12.46
C THR A 470 3.01 -14.60 13.91
N ILE A 471 3.14 -15.65 14.73
CA ILE A 471 3.41 -15.49 16.16
C ILE A 471 4.75 -14.81 16.45
N CYS A 472 5.80 -15.12 15.69
CA CYS A 472 7.12 -14.47 15.85
C CYS A 472 7.14 -12.97 15.49
N ARG A 473 6.08 -12.46 14.86
CA ARG A 473 5.89 -11.04 14.54
C ARG A 473 4.87 -10.36 15.45
N PHE A 474 4.13 -11.13 16.27
CA PHE A 474 2.95 -10.61 16.95
C PHE A 474 3.29 -9.51 17.95
N ASP A 475 4.06 -9.82 18.99
CA ASP A 475 4.41 -8.85 20.03
C ASP A 475 5.31 -7.72 19.51
N VAL A 476 6.23 -8.04 18.58
CA VAL A 476 7.23 -7.07 18.09
C VAL A 476 6.70 -6.13 17.00
N ALA A 477 5.63 -6.50 16.30
CA ALA A 477 5.10 -5.70 15.20
C ALA A 477 3.57 -5.59 15.27
N TYR A 478 2.82 -6.70 15.18
CA TYR A 478 1.37 -6.64 15.00
C TYR A 478 0.63 -6.02 16.18
N TYR A 479 1.09 -6.28 17.40
CA TYR A 479 0.49 -5.73 18.62
C TYR A 479 0.35 -4.20 18.55
N LEU A 480 1.45 -3.51 18.23
CA LEU A 480 1.47 -2.05 18.16
C LEU A 480 1.06 -1.52 16.79
N ILE A 481 1.68 -2.01 15.71
CA ILE A 481 1.58 -1.43 14.37
C ILE A 481 0.21 -1.75 13.74
N PHE A 482 -0.28 -2.97 13.92
CA PHE A 482 -1.60 -3.39 13.44
C PHE A 482 -2.69 -3.25 14.49
N ARG A 483 -2.36 -2.66 15.66
CA ARG A 483 -3.30 -2.49 16.78
C ARG A 483 -3.94 -3.82 17.22
N CYS A 484 -3.22 -4.93 17.07
CA CYS A 484 -3.69 -6.23 17.57
C CYS A 484 -3.40 -6.34 19.07
N ASN A 485 -4.03 -5.49 19.88
CA ASN A 485 -3.54 -5.15 21.23
C ASN A 485 -4.49 -5.51 22.39
N LEU A 486 -5.41 -6.46 22.21
CA LEU A 486 -6.22 -6.94 23.34
C LEU A 486 -5.39 -7.75 24.34
N LYS A 487 -4.43 -8.55 23.85
CA LYS A 487 -3.54 -9.44 24.62
C LYS A 487 -2.17 -9.53 23.92
N MET A 488 -1.10 -9.81 24.67
CA MET A 488 0.24 -10.14 24.16
C MET A 488 0.49 -11.65 24.24
N ILE A 489 1.24 -12.21 23.28
CA ILE A 489 1.61 -13.62 23.29
C ILE A 489 2.40 -13.96 24.56
N ARG A 490 3.43 -13.18 24.87
CA ARG A 490 4.35 -13.43 26.00
C ARG A 490 3.74 -13.38 27.39
N HIS A 491 2.54 -12.81 27.55
CA HIS A 491 1.93 -12.56 28.87
C HIS A 491 0.60 -13.29 29.04
N ASP A 492 -0.20 -13.35 27.98
CA ASP A 492 -1.58 -13.82 28.07
C ASP A 492 -1.78 -15.22 27.45
N TYR A 493 -0.78 -15.73 26.71
CA TYR A 493 -0.83 -17.01 26.01
C TYR A 493 0.33 -17.93 26.36
N PRO A 494 0.37 -18.49 27.60
CA PRO A 494 1.53 -19.22 28.10
C PRO A 494 1.88 -20.47 27.29
N ARG A 495 0.91 -21.18 26.69
CA ARG A 495 1.19 -22.37 25.87
C ARG A 495 1.66 -21.98 24.47
N ILE A 496 1.06 -20.97 23.84
CA ILE A 496 1.56 -20.43 22.57
C ILE A 496 2.98 -19.89 22.75
N ASP A 497 3.25 -19.11 23.80
CA ASP A 497 4.58 -18.58 24.08
C ASP A 497 5.61 -19.70 24.28
N ARG A 498 5.26 -20.75 25.05
CA ARG A 498 6.12 -21.94 25.22
C ARG A 498 6.37 -22.68 23.90
N TRP A 499 5.33 -22.91 23.10
CA TRP A 499 5.43 -23.55 21.78
C TRP A 499 6.32 -22.72 20.83
N TYR A 500 6.10 -21.41 20.80
CA TYR A 500 6.86 -20.46 19.98
C TYR A 500 8.34 -20.45 20.36
N ARG A 501 8.65 -20.32 21.65
CA ARG A 501 10.02 -20.37 22.16
C ARG A 501 10.68 -21.71 21.89
N ARG A 502 9.95 -22.82 22.01
CA ARG A 502 10.46 -24.15 21.67
C ARG A 502 10.90 -24.21 20.21
N LEU A 503 10.08 -23.76 19.27
CA LEU A 503 10.45 -23.73 17.84
C LEU A 503 11.64 -22.79 17.58
N TYR A 504 11.63 -21.59 18.17
CA TYR A 504 12.69 -20.60 17.96
C TYR A 504 14.04 -21.03 18.54
N TYR A 505 14.08 -21.64 19.72
CA TYR A 505 15.34 -22.02 20.39
C TYR A 505 15.79 -23.45 20.12
N ASP A 506 15.01 -24.26 19.42
CA ASP A 506 15.44 -25.59 19.02
C ASP A 506 16.48 -25.47 17.90
N GLU A 507 17.74 -25.72 18.22
CA GLU A 507 18.88 -25.79 17.30
C GLU A 507 19.36 -27.23 17.11
N SER A 508 18.54 -28.22 17.46
CA SER A 508 18.87 -29.63 17.26
C SER A 508 18.79 -30.05 15.78
N GLU A 509 19.12 -31.30 15.50
CA GLU A 509 18.94 -31.89 14.17
C GLU A 509 17.49 -31.82 13.68
N ARG A 510 16.50 -31.85 14.59
CA ARG A 510 15.06 -31.74 14.26
C ARG A 510 14.73 -30.48 13.47
N THR A 511 15.39 -29.37 13.80
CA THR A 511 15.22 -28.09 13.11
C THR A 511 16.39 -27.77 12.19
N ARG A 512 17.25 -28.76 11.90
CA ARG A 512 18.45 -28.62 11.09
C ARG A 512 19.37 -27.49 11.57
N GLY A 513 19.63 -27.46 12.88
CA GLY A 513 20.50 -26.43 13.46
C GLY A 513 19.83 -25.07 13.64
N GLY A 514 18.49 -25.04 13.76
CA GLY A 514 17.76 -23.81 14.09
C GLY A 514 17.09 -23.11 12.91
N ALA A 515 16.44 -23.84 11.99
CA ALA A 515 15.73 -23.27 10.84
C ALA A 515 14.85 -22.08 11.21
N PHE A 516 14.04 -22.19 12.27
CA PHE A 516 13.17 -21.11 12.75
C PHE A 516 13.93 -19.88 13.26
N LYS A 517 15.02 -20.09 14.00
CA LYS A 517 15.89 -19.04 14.55
C LYS A 517 16.62 -18.30 13.44
N ASN A 518 17.28 -19.06 12.56
CA ASN A 518 18.20 -18.56 11.55
C ASN A 518 17.47 -17.81 10.41
N THR A 519 16.15 -17.97 10.31
CA THR A 519 15.31 -17.22 9.36
C THR A 519 14.50 -16.10 10.02
N THR A 520 14.67 -15.86 11.32
CA THR A 520 13.93 -14.84 12.08
C THR A 520 14.80 -13.61 12.40
N PHE A 521 14.36 -12.44 11.91
CA PHE A 521 15.09 -11.19 12.05
C PHE A 521 14.20 -10.10 12.68
N PHE A 522 14.10 -10.06 14.00
CA PHE A 522 13.15 -9.18 14.72
C PHE A 522 13.30 -7.69 14.39
N TRP A 523 14.53 -7.21 14.24
CA TRP A 523 14.77 -5.82 13.82
C TRP A 523 14.15 -5.53 12.45
N ILE A 524 14.26 -6.46 11.49
CA ILE A 524 13.62 -6.33 10.16
C ILE A 524 12.10 -6.30 10.31
N TYR A 525 11.53 -7.09 11.22
CA TYR A 525 10.08 -7.10 11.46
C TYR A 525 9.60 -5.74 11.98
N LYS A 526 10.25 -5.21 13.03
CA LYS A 526 9.94 -3.88 13.58
C LYS A 526 10.09 -2.79 12.50
N TYR A 527 11.18 -2.83 11.75
CA TYR A 527 11.52 -1.84 10.73
C TYR A 527 10.54 -1.84 9.55
N ASN A 528 10.29 -3.00 8.95
CA ASN A 528 9.49 -3.14 7.73
C ASN A 528 8.04 -2.74 7.94
N TYR A 529 7.37 -3.32 8.95
CA TYR A 529 5.98 -3.00 9.26
C TYR A 529 5.82 -1.52 9.67
N LEU A 530 6.82 -1.00 10.39
CA LEU A 530 7.11 0.41 10.62
C LEU A 530 6.90 1.29 9.38
N LYS A 531 7.84 1.11 8.45
CA LYS A 531 7.93 1.89 7.22
C LYS A 531 6.71 1.72 6.33
N ALA A 532 6.12 0.53 6.29
CA ALA A 532 4.90 0.27 5.54
C ALA A 532 3.71 1.09 6.10
N LEU A 533 3.57 1.21 7.43
CA LEU A 533 2.53 2.03 8.05
C LEU A 533 2.80 3.53 7.93
N GLY A 534 4.05 3.98 8.10
CA GLY A 534 4.44 5.39 7.96
C GLY A 534 4.06 5.96 6.59
N LYS A 535 4.36 5.21 5.52
CA LYS A 535 3.96 5.56 4.14
C LYS A 535 2.43 5.71 3.98
N ARG A 536 1.63 4.97 4.76
CA ARG A 536 0.16 5.00 4.72
C ARG A 536 -0.43 6.25 5.39
N MET A 537 0.17 6.73 6.48
CA MET A 537 -0.34 7.87 7.24
C MET A 537 0.13 9.23 6.69
N GLY A 538 0.74 9.26 5.50
CA GLY A 538 1.27 10.49 4.89
C GLY A 538 2.42 11.13 5.66
N GLY A 539 2.93 10.47 6.72
CA GLY A 539 3.98 10.98 7.59
C GLY A 539 5.30 10.25 7.36
N SER A 540 6.41 10.95 7.53
CA SER A 540 7.75 10.36 7.58
C SER A 540 8.00 9.64 8.92
N GLN A 541 7.05 8.86 9.44
CA GLN A 541 7.20 8.23 10.76
C GLN A 541 8.40 7.26 10.68
N THR A 542 9.53 7.72 11.21
CA THR A 542 10.86 7.07 11.08
C THR A 542 11.28 6.35 12.35
N VAL A 543 10.51 6.48 13.44
CA VAL A 543 10.87 5.96 14.76
C VAL A 543 10.39 4.52 14.88
N VAL A 544 11.34 3.59 14.81
CA VAL A 544 11.10 2.18 15.09
C VAL A 544 10.96 1.97 16.59
N PRO A 545 9.85 1.43 17.09
CA PRO A 545 9.68 1.14 18.52
C PRO A 545 10.82 0.25 19.03
N ALA A 546 11.46 0.65 20.13
CA ALA A 546 12.50 -0.15 20.77
C ALA A 546 11.93 -1.44 21.36
N GLY A 547 10.72 -1.36 21.91
CA GLY A 547 10.03 -2.47 22.56
C GLY A 547 9.35 -3.44 21.59
N PRO A 548 8.87 -4.58 22.11
CA PRO A 548 9.12 -5.05 23.47
C PRO A 548 10.57 -5.57 23.62
N VAL A 549 11.09 -5.57 24.86
CA VAL A 549 12.44 -6.06 25.19
C VAL A 549 12.31 -7.18 26.25
N PRO A 550 12.92 -8.37 26.03
CA PRO A 550 13.57 -8.80 24.79
C PRO A 550 12.54 -9.00 23.65
N ASP A 551 13.01 -9.13 22.40
CA ASP A 551 12.14 -9.41 21.25
C ASP A 551 11.35 -10.73 21.45
N ILE A 552 12.02 -11.75 21.99
CA ILE A 552 11.47 -13.03 22.42
C ILE A 552 12.00 -13.35 23.83
N LEU A 553 11.13 -13.86 24.71
CA LEU A 553 11.54 -14.28 26.05
C LEU A 553 12.53 -15.46 25.98
N PRO A 554 13.49 -15.59 26.92
CA PRO A 554 14.42 -16.70 26.94
C PRO A 554 13.70 -18.05 27.10
N ARG A 555 14.36 -19.12 26.66
CA ARG A 555 13.90 -20.49 26.91
C ARG A 555 13.75 -20.71 28.42
N GLU A 556 12.63 -21.29 28.84
CA GLU A 556 12.45 -21.76 30.23
C GLU A 556 13.57 -22.78 30.56
N PRO A 557 14.20 -22.68 31.75
CA PRO A 557 15.29 -23.57 32.15
C PRO A 557 14.93 -25.06 32.12
#